data_AF-A0A068MW71-F1
#
_entry.id   AF-A0A068MW71-F1
#
_cell.length_a   1.000
_cell.length_b   1.000
_cell.length_c   1.000
_cell.angle_alpha   90.00
_cell.angle_beta   90.00
_cell.angle_gamma   90.00
#
_symmetry.space_group_name_H-M   'P 1'
#
loop_
_entity.id
_entity.type
_entity.pdbx_description
1 polymer ?
#
loop_
_entity_poly.entity_id
_entity_poly.type
_entity_poly.pdbx_seq_one_letter_code
_entity_poly.pdbx_strand_id
1 'polypeptide(L)'
;MFFSLPTPLGTLKLQTQIKIFSPVFTLKFFPLQPLPVRKWPDGKYNLYLEWLMMIRNGSSKFLLKLLRHSLFTPSNRGWTLIEVGVVAVIVGILASLAVPSFGKMQARNQLRGAMAQVQGAFQEAQRNAIKKGATCTVSIDASNRTVTQATGTPNNGCVPNPVTIPASQRITMTSPSSTTSIAFSYKGNPSTTTDQTIVLTHEITSLEPRCLVIAAGVGIMRSGYYQGSTCTPAP
;
A
#
# COMPACT_ATOMS: atom_id res chain seq x y z
N MET A 1 -28.77 -34.11 -21.27
CA MET A 1 -29.10 -33.72 -22.66
C MET A 1 -27.83 -33.21 -23.31
N PHE A 2 -27.30 -33.99 -24.24
CA PHE A 2 -26.09 -33.71 -24.99
C PHE A 2 -26.47 -32.82 -26.18
N PHE A 3 -25.80 -31.66 -26.32
CA PHE A 3 -25.78 -30.91 -27.57
C PHE A 3 -24.32 -30.78 -28.01
N SER A 4 -23.93 -31.68 -28.89
CA SER A 4 -22.77 -31.58 -29.75
C SER A 4 -23.15 -30.76 -30.98
N LEU A 5 -22.37 -29.73 -31.31
CA LEU A 5 -22.43 -29.02 -32.59
C LEU A 5 -21.14 -29.32 -33.38
N PRO A 6 -21.23 -29.66 -34.68
CA PRO A 6 -20.08 -29.93 -35.51
C PRO A 6 -19.43 -28.61 -35.99
N THR A 7 -18.12 -28.48 -35.79
CA THR A 7 -17.30 -27.45 -36.42
C THR A 7 -16.72 -27.98 -37.72
N PRO A 8 -16.72 -27.19 -38.81
CA PRO A 8 -15.87 -27.47 -39.95
C PRO A 8 -14.75 -26.43 -40.07
N LEU A 9 -13.58 -26.93 -40.46
CA LEU A 9 -12.44 -26.23 -41.07
C LEU A 9 -11.50 -25.42 -40.16
N GLY A 10 -10.29 -25.98 -40.01
CA GLY A 10 -9.05 -25.25 -40.32
C GLY A 10 -8.58 -24.22 -39.30
N THR A 11 -7.81 -24.68 -38.32
CA THR A 11 -7.00 -23.83 -37.44
C THR A 11 -5.88 -23.14 -38.21
N LEU A 12 -6.07 -21.87 -38.61
CA LEU A 12 -4.95 -20.98 -38.98
C LEU A 12 -4.30 -20.46 -37.71
N LYS A 13 -3.15 -21.06 -37.38
CA LYS A 13 -2.29 -20.68 -36.26
C LYS A 13 -1.52 -19.40 -36.65
N LEU A 14 -2.11 -18.23 -36.44
CA LEU A 14 -1.39 -16.95 -36.51
C LEU A 14 -0.48 -16.82 -35.28
N GLN A 15 0.75 -17.30 -35.41
CA GLN A 15 1.85 -16.98 -34.50
C GLN A 15 2.30 -15.54 -34.77
N THR A 16 1.65 -14.59 -34.09
CA THR A 16 2.15 -13.20 -34.01
C THR A 16 3.28 -13.17 -32.97
N GLN A 17 4.50 -13.45 -33.40
CA GLN A 17 5.70 -13.27 -32.59
C GLN A 17 6.00 -11.77 -32.50
N ILE A 18 5.58 -11.13 -31.40
CA ILE A 18 5.99 -9.78 -31.04
C ILE A 18 7.44 -9.85 -30.57
N LYS A 19 8.39 -9.72 -31.51
CA LYS A 19 9.80 -9.49 -31.21
C LYS A 19 9.97 -8.04 -30.75
N ILE A 20 10.03 -7.84 -29.43
CA ILE A 20 10.54 -6.61 -28.83
C ILE A 20 12.06 -6.68 -28.94
N PHE A 21 12.61 -6.07 -30.00
CA PHE A 21 14.03 -5.81 -30.13
C PHE A 21 14.24 -4.30 -30.02
N SER A 22 14.81 -3.90 -28.88
CA SER A 22 15.57 -2.67 -28.60
C SER A 22 15.60 -1.58 -29.69
N PRO A 23 15.22 -0.33 -29.37
CA PRO A 23 15.66 0.82 -30.14
C PRO A 23 17.03 1.28 -29.63
N VAL A 24 18.12 0.89 -30.32
CA VAL A 24 19.36 1.67 -30.30
C VAL A 24 19.11 2.90 -31.19
N PHE A 25 18.63 3.96 -30.56
CA PHE A 25 18.42 5.25 -31.20
C PHE A 25 19.77 5.98 -31.30
N THR A 26 20.50 5.73 -32.39
CA THR A 26 21.70 6.50 -32.76
C THR A 26 21.29 7.94 -33.07
N LEU A 27 21.56 8.86 -32.13
CA LEU A 27 21.47 10.30 -32.34
C LEU A 27 22.50 10.72 -33.39
N LYS A 28 22.08 10.89 -34.65
CA LYS A 28 22.85 11.66 -35.63
C LYS A 28 22.79 13.13 -35.22
N PHE A 29 23.89 13.63 -34.65
CA PHE A 29 24.12 15.06 -34.51
C PHE A 29 24.15 15.70 -35.90
N PHE A 30 23.12 16.48 -36.20
CA PHE A 30 23.13 17.43 -37.31
C PHE A 30 24.04 18.61 -36.90
N PRO A 31 25.06 18.99 -37.70
CA PRO A 31 25.87 20.15 -37.37
C PRO A 31 25.02 21.41 -37.47
N LEU A 32 24.92 22.14 -36.35
CA LEU A 32 24.33 23.47 -36.29
C LEU A 32 25.14 24.42 -37.16
N GLN A 33 24.55 24.89 -38.25
CA GLN A 33 25.10 26.01 -39.01
C GLN A 33 24.84 27.30 -38.20
N PRO A 34 25.85 28.16 -37.98
CA PRO A 34 25.64 29.41 -37.25
C PRO A 34 24.77 30.36 -38.07
N LEU A 35 23.66 30.82 -37.47
CA LEU A 35 22.83 31.87 -38.04
C LEU A 35 23.61 33.19 -38.10
N PRO A 36 23.47 34.00 -39.17
CA PRO A 36 24.10 35.31 -39.23
C PRO A 36 23.54 36.24 -38.16
N VAL A 37 24.42 36.79 -37.33
CA VAL A 37 24.08 37.80 -36.33
C VAL A 37 23.70 39.09 -37.06
N ARG A 38 22.41 39.44 -37.00
CA ARG A 38 21.89 40.70 -37.55
C ARG A 38 22.36 41.86 -36.65
N LYS A 39 23.21 42.73 -37.20
CA LYS A 39 23.65 43.99 -36.57
C LYS A 39 22.45 44.95 -36.54
N TRP A 40 22.02 45.36 -35.35
CA TRP A 40 20.91 46.31 -35.19
C TRP A 40 21.34 47.74 -35.60
N PRO A 41 20.55 48.44 -36.44
CA PRO A 41 20.87 49.75 -37.00
C PRO A 41 20.33 50.89 -36.12
N ASP A 42 20.80 51.00 -34.88
CA ASP A 42 20.24 51.96 -33.94
C ASP A 42 21.36 52.52 -33.06
N GLY A 43 22.11 53.47 -33.61
CA GLY A 43 23.16 54.20 -32.93
C GLY A 43 22.63 55.08 -31.79
N LYS A 44 22.46 54.50 -30.60
CA LYS A 44 22.43 55.23 -29.34
C LYS A 44 23.21 54.48 -28.25
N TYR A 45 23.90 55.27 -27.45
CA TYR A 45 25.21 54.98 -26.90
C TYR A 45 25.11 54.47 -25.46
N ASN A 46 25.84 53.39 -25.18
CA ASN A 46 26.72 53.22 -24.02
C ASN A 46 26.22 53.69 -22.63
N LEU A 47 25.48 52.83 -21.92
CA LEU A 47 25.09 53.05 -20.51
C LEU A 47 26.20 52.75 -19.49
N TYR A 48 27.44 52.48 -19.91
CA TYR A 48 28.54 52.15 -19.02
C TYR A 48 29.48 53.34 -18.67
N LEU A 49 29.19 54.55 -19.14
CA LEU A 49 30.00 55.76 -18.83
C LEU A 49 29.31 56.80 -17.93
N GLU A 50 28.15 56.52 -17.35
CA GLU A 50 27.59 57.31 -16.23
C GLU A 50 28.11 56.80 -14.87
N TRP A 51 28.78 55.63 -14.85
CA TRP A 51 29.21 54.94 -13.63
C TRP A 51 30.49 55.51 -12.98
N LEU A 52 31.13 56.51 -13.60
CA LEU A 52 32.25 57.26 -13.00
C LEU A 52 31.84 58.64 -12.45
N MET A 53 30.56 59.00 -12.47
CA MET A 53 30.02 60.21 -11.81
C MET A 53 29.26 59.85 -10.52
N MET A 54 29.75 58.85 -9.79
CA MET A 54 29.50 58.74 -8.37
C MET A 54 30.18 59.93 -7.66
N ILE A 55 29.54 60.50 -6.62
CA ILE A 55 30.18 61.26 -5.52
C ILE A 55 30.29 62.79 -5.67
N ARG A 56 29.22 63.50 -6.06
CA ARG A 56 29.00 64.88 -5.55
C ARG A 56 27.53 65.22 -5.43
N ASN A 57 27.10 65.51 -4.21
CA ASN A 57 25.76 65.94 -3.77
C ASN A 57 24.66 64.86 -3.64
N GLY A 58 24.30 64.60 -2.39
CA GLY A 58 23.14 63.81 -2.00
C GLY A 58 21.85 64.43 -2.53
N SER A 59 21.04 63.60 -3.20
CA SER A 59 19.64 63.90 -3.43
C SER A 59 18.83 62.61 -3.28
N SER A 60 18.20 62.49 -2.11
CA SER A 60 17.38 61.37 -1.63
C SER A 60 16.11 61.08 -2.46
N LYS A 61 15.91 61.74 -3.60
CA LYS A 61 14.71 61.60 -4.45
C LYS A 61 14.80 60.45 -5.46
N PHE A 62 15.98 59.86 -5.66
CA PHE A 62 16.16 58.75 -6.60
C PHE A 62 15.74 57.40 -6.01
N LEU A 63 16.00 57.17 -4.72
CA LEU A 63 15.64 55.94 -4.01
C LEU A 63 14.12 55.72 -3.94
N LEU A 64 13.32 56.79 -3.85
CA LEU A 64 11.86 56.71 -3.88
C LEU A 64 11.29 56.47 -5.29
N LYS A 65 12.02 56.80 -6.36
CA LYS A 65 11.58 56.56 -7.74
C LYS A 65 11.86 55.12 -8.19
N LEU A 66 12.90 54.49 -7.65
CA LEU A 66 13.21 53.08 -7.88
C LEU A 66 12.28 52.12 -7.11
N LEU A 67 11.75 52.53 -5.96
CA LEU A 67 10.82 51.70 -5.17
C LEU A 67 9.38 51.67 -5.72
N ARG A 68 9.04 52.48 -6.73
CA ARG A 68 7.66 52.61 -7.23
C ARG A 68 7.40 52.05 -8.64
N HIS A 69 8.39 51.50 -9.33
CA HIS A 69 8.22 51.13 -10.75
C HIS A 69 8.78 49.77 -11.19
N SER A 70 9.05 48.87 -10.27
CA SER A 70 9.04 47.44 -10.61
C SER A 70 8.09 46.71 -9.68
N LEU A 71 6.85 47.21 -9.69
CA LEU A 71 5.68 46.38 -9.48
C LEU A 71 5.90 45.11 -10.30
N PHE A 72 5.98 43.96 -9.61
CA PHE A 72 5.72 42.66 -10.21
C PHE A 72 4.52 42.84 -11.12
N THR A 73 4.72 42.89 -12.44
CA THR A 73 3.64 42.67 -13.37
C THR A 73 3.44 41.16 -13.32
N PRO A 74 2.37 40.65 -12.70
CA PRO A 74 2.08 39.24 -12.83
C PRO A 74 1.89 39.00 -14.32
N SER A 75 2.81 38.24 -14.92
CA SER A 75 2.60 37.67 -16.24
C SER A 75 1.35 36.82 -16.11
N ASN A 76 0.20 37.35 -16.52
CA ASN A 76 -1.08 36.62 -16.63
C ASN A 76 -0.93 35.54 -17.71
N ARG A 77 -0.20 34.47 -17.41
CA ARG A 77 -0.24 33.20 -18.15
C ARG A 77 -1.46 32.47 -17.63
N GLY A 78 -2.63 32.85 -18.14
CA GLY A 78 -3.84 32.07 -17.95
C GLY A 78 -3.68 30.74 -18.67
N TRP A 79 -3.98 29.64 -17.99
CA TRP A 79 -4.08 28.32 -18.61
C TRP A 79 -5.21 28.36 -19.63
N THR A 80 -4.97 27.81 -20.82
CA THR A 80 -6.04 27.77 -21.83
C THR A 80 -7.10 26.75 -21.44
N LEU A 81 -8.36 26.95 -21.86
CA LEU A 81 -9.45 26.01 -21.57
C LEU A 81 -9.14 24.60 -22.11
N ILE A 82 -8.48 24.53 -23.27
CA ILE A 82 -8.05 23.26 -23.88
C ILE A 82 -6.93 22.58 -23.07
N GLU A 83 -6.03 23.33 -22.46
CA GLU A 83 -4.94 22.79 -21.64
C GLU A 83 -5.46 22.12 -20.37
N VAL A 84 -6.39 22.77 -19.67
CA VAL A 84 -7.07 22.14 -18.51
C VAL A 84 -7.91 20.94 -18.95
N GLY A 85 -8.55 21.01 -20.13
CA GLY A 85 -9.31 19.90 -20.71
C GLY A 85 -8.45 18.65 -20.97
N VAL A 86 -7.28 18.82 -21.60
CA VAL A 86 -6.35 17.70 -21.86
C VAL A 86 -5.80 17.12 -20.55
N VAL A 87 -5.45 17.97 -19.58
CA VAL A 87 -4.98 17.51 -18.25
C VAL A 87 -6.07 16.70 -17.53
N ALA A 88 -7.32 17.16 -17.55
CA ALA A 88 -8.44 16.44 -16.94
C ALA A 88 -8.67 15.06 -17.57
N VAL A 89 -8.55 14.94 -18.90
CA VAL A 89 -8.63 13.66 -19.61
C VAL A 89 -7.51 12.71 -19.17
N ILE A 90 -6.27 13.19 -19.09
CA ILE A 90 -5.12 12.39 -18.65
C ILE A 90 -5.33 11.91 -17.20
N VAL A 91 -5.74 12.80 -16.29
CA VAL A 91 -6.02 12.45 -14.89
C VAL A 91 -7.16 11.43 -14.79
N GLY A 92 -8.22 11.55 -15.60
CA GLY A 92 -9.32 10.59 -15.64
C GLY A 92 -8.87 9.17 -16.01
N ILE A 93 -8.00 9.06 -17.03
CA ILE A 93 -7.43 7.76 -17.43
C ILE A 93 -6.58 7.18 -16.29
N LEU A 94 -5.69 7.98 -15.69
CA LEU A 94 -4.83 7.52 -14.58
C LEU A 94 -5.65 7.11 -13.35
N ALA A 95 -6.67 7.88 -13.00
CA ALA A 95 -7.55 7.59 -11.87
C ALA A 95 -8.28 6.24 -12.06
N SER A 96 -8.74 5.94 -13.28
CA SER A 96 -9.42 4.68 -13.59
C SER A 96 -8.57 3.43 -13.31
N LEU A 97 -7.25 3.53 -13.49
CA LEU A 97 -6.31 2.44 -13.23
C LEU A 97 -5.96 2.31 -11.75
N ALA A 98 -5.93 3.42 -11.01
CA ALA A 98 -5.50 3.43 -9.61
C ALA A 98 -6.57 2.90 -8.64
N VAL A 99 -7.84 3.28 -8.83
CA VAL A 99 -8.97 2.97 -7.93
C VAL A 99 -9.09 1.49 -7.52
N PRO A 100 -9.06 0.49 -8.42
CA PRO A 100 -9.26 -0.91 -8.02
C PRO A 100 -8.16 -1.44 -7.08
N SER A 101 -6.97 -0.86 -7.11
CA SER A 101 -5.85 -1.32 -6.28
C SER A 101 -6.04 -0.93 -4.80
N PHE A 102 -6.69 0.21 -4.53
CA PHE A 102 -6.90 0.74 -3.19
C PHE A 102 -7.79 -0.16 -2.32
N GLY A 103 -8.88 -0.71 -2.89
CA GLY A 103 -9.77 -1.63 -2.16
C GLY A 103 -9.06 -2.91 -1.69
N LYS A 104 -8.20 -3.49 -2.55
CA LYS A 104 -7.40 -4.67 -2.19
C LYS A 104 -6.35 -4.34 -1.13
N MET A 105 -5.70 -3.19 -1.22
CA MET A 105 -4.74 -2.74 -0.21
C MET A 105 -5.41 -2.58 1.17
N GLN A 106 -6.60 -1.96 1.21
CA GLN A 106 -7.35 -1.78 2.45
C GLN A 106 -7.78 -3.12 3.06
N ALA A 107 -8.31 -4.04 2.24
CA ALA A 107 -8.66 -5.40 2.68
C ALA A 107 -7.45 -6.16 3.27
N ARG A 108 -6.28 -6.07 2.61
CA ARG A 108 -5.02 -6.68 3.13
C ARG A 108 -4.61 -6.07 4.47
N ASN A 109 -4.74 -4.76 4.63
CA ASN A 109 -4.41 -4.08 5.88
C ASN A 109 -5.35 -4.49 7.02
N GLN A 110 -6.65 -4.59 6.76
CA GLN A 110 -7.64 -5.08 7.73
C GLN A 110 -7.33 -6.53 8.13
N LEU A 111 -7.05 -7.40 7.16
CA LEU A 111 -6.70 -8.80 7.41
C LEU A 111 -5.41 -8.93 8.24
N ARG A 112 -4.37 -8.14 7.94
CA ARG A 112 -3.12 -8.09 8.72
C ARG A 112 -3.37 -7.60 10.16
N GLY A 113 -4.18 -6.55 10.33
CA GLY A 113 -4.56 -6.03 11.64
C GLY A 113 -5.32 -7.06 12.47
N ALA A 114 -6.33 -7.72 11.89
CA ALA A 114 -7.08 -8.77 12.55
C ALA A 114 -6.19 -9.96 12.95
N MET A 115 -5.30 -10.41 12.07
CA MET A 115 -4.31 -11.44 12.38
C MET A 115 -3.39 -11.04 13.55
N ALA A 116 -2.91 -9.80 13.56
CA ALA A 116 -2.05 -9.30 14.62
C ALA A 116 -2.78 -9.22 15.97
N GLN A 117 -4.06 -8.84 15.97
CA GLN A 117 -4.90 -8.84 17.18
C GLN A 117 -5.10 -10.26 17.71
N VAL A 118 -5.45 -11.21 16.85
CA VAL A 118 -5.62 -12.63 17.21
C VAL A 118 -4.31 -13.20 17.76
N GLN A 119 -3.20 -13.01 17.06
CA GLN A 119 -1.87 -13.43 17.52
C GLN A 119 -1.50 -12.78 18.86
N GLY A 120 -1.79 -11.49 19.02
CA GLY A 120 -1.58 -10.75 20.26
C GLY A 120 -2.36 -11.32 21.43
N ALA A 121 -3.62 -11.72 21.24
CA ALA A 121 -4.44 -12.34 22.29
C ALA A 121 -3.86 -13.68 22.77
N PHE A 122 -3.36 -14.53 21.85
CA PHE A 122 -2.68 -15.77 22.25
C PHE A 122 -1.35 -15.52 22.95
N GLN A 123 -0.55 -14.56 22.46
CA GLN A 123 0.70 -14.17 23.12
C GLN A 123 0.45 -13.60 24.51
N GLU A 124 -0.60 -12.82 24.68
CA GLU A 124 -1.02 -12.29 25.97
C GLU A 124 -1.46 -13.41 26.91
N ALA A 125 -2.30 -14.35 26.44
CA ALA A 125 -2.71 -15.52 27.23
C ALA A 125 -1.51 -16.37 27.67
N GLN A 126 -0.58 -16.65 26.77
CA GLN A 126 0.64 -17.39 27.05
C GLN A 126 1.52 -16.67 28.09
N ARG A 127 1.73 -15.36 27.92
CA ARG A 127 2.48 -14.54 28.90
C ARG A 127 1.79 -14.51 30.25
N ASN A 128 0.46 -14.41 30.28
CA ASN A 128 -0.31 -14.39 31.50
C ASN A 128 -0.29 -15.76 32.21
N ALA A 129 -0.26 -16.87 31.47
CA ALA A 129 -0.07 -18.20 32.04
C ALA A 129 1.25 -18.31 32.81
N ILE A 130 2.33 -17.83 32.18
CA ILE A 130 3.68 -17.82 32.77
C ILE A 130 3.73 -16.88 33.98
N LYS A 131 3.23 -15.64 33.82
CA LYS A 131 3.23 -14.62 34.89
C LYS A 131 2.45 -15.05 36.13
N LYS A 132 1.32 -15.74 35.94
CA LYS A 132 0.46 -16.22 37.03
C LYS A 132 0.92 -17.56 37.60
N GLY A 133 1.83 -18.26 36.93
CA GLY A 133 2.20 -19.63 37.30
C GLY A 133 1.04 -20.62 37.20
N ALA A 134 0.05 -20.35 36.33
CA ALA A 134 -1.18 -21.12 36.28
C ALA A 134 -1.67 -21.30 34.83
N THR A 135 -2.51 -22.31 34.60
CA THR A 135 -3.02 -22.62 33.25
C THR A 135 -4.02 -21.56 32.78
N CYS A 136 -3.79 -20.99 31.60
CA CYS A 136 -4.68 -20.02 30.97
C CYS A 136 -5.30 -20.60 29.70
N THR A 137 -6.62 -20.64 29.63
CA THR A 137 -7.35 -21.20 28.48
C THR A 137 -7.98 -20.10 27.65
N VAL A 138 -7.65 -20.12 26.35
CA VAL A 138 -8.23 -19.25 25.32
C VAL A 138 -9.29 -20.05 24.57
N SER A 139 -10.43 -19.42 24.31
CA SER A 139 -11.50 -19.97 23.48
C SER A 139 -11.57 -19.20 22.17
N ILE A 140 -11.72 -19.94 21.08
CA ILE A 140 -11.89 -19.43 19.73
C ILE A 140 -13.28 -19.85 19.28
N ASP A 141 -14.05 -18.90 18.75
CA ASP A 141 -15.30 -19.17 18.06
C ASP A 141 -15.18 -18.69 16.62
N ALA A 142 -14.99 -19.62 15.69
CA ALA A 142 -14.86 -19.33 14.26
C ALA A 142 -16.12 -18.71 13.65
N SER A 143 -17.29 -19.09 14.16
CA SER A 143 -18.58 -18.62 13.64
C SER A 143 -18.79 -17.15 14.01
N ASN A 144 -18.50 -16.81 15.27
CA ASN A 144 -18.63 -15.46 15.80
C ASN A 144 -17.39 -14.59 15.59
N ARG A 145 -16.28 -15.17 15.10
CA ARG A 145 -14.99 -14.48 14.87
C ARG A 145 -14.45 -13.82 16.13
N THR A 146 -14.52 -14.57 17.24
CA THR A 146 -14.09 -14.10 18.56
C THR A 146 -12.97 -14.96 19.12
N VAL A 147 -12.07 -14.30 19.85
CA VAL A 147 -11.03 -14.92 20.66
C VAL A 147 -11.14 -14.33 22.06
N THR A 148 -11.56 -15.17 22.99
CA THR A 148 -11.88 -14.77 24.37
C THR A 148 -11.24 -15.71 25.36
N GLN A 149 -11.32 -15.37 26.65
CA GLN A 149 -11.04 -16.34 27.69
C GLN A 149 -12.11 -17.44 27.70
N ALA A 150 -11.70 -18.70 27.86
CA ALA A 150 -12.63 -19.80 28.04
C ALA A 150 -13.38 -19.69 29.38
N THR A 151 -14.70 -19.85 29.35
CA THR A 151 -15.56 -19.87 30.53
C THR A 151 -15.38 -21.17 31.32
N GLY A 152 -15.64 -21.13 32.63
CA GLY A 152 -15.54 -22.32 33.50
C GLY A 152 -14.10 -22.79 33.76
N THR A 153 -13.10 -21.92 33.55
CA THR A 153 -11.69 -22.27 33.79
C THR A 153 -11.21 -21.71 35.12
N PRO A 154 -10.24 -22.37 35.79
CA PRO A 154 -9.84 -22.02 37.15
C PRO A 154 -9.14 -20.65 37.26
N ASN A 155 -8.68 -20.07 36.15
CA ASN A 155 -7.92 -18.82 36.15
C ASN A 155 -8.57 -17.77 35.25
N ASN A 156 -9.06 -16.69 35.85
CA ASN A 156 -9.67 -15.56 35.14
C ASN A 156 -8.64 -14.48 34.75
N GLY A 157 -8.98 -13.67 33.74
CA GLY A 157 -8.17 -12.53 33.28
C GLY A 157 -6.90 -12.94 32.54
N CYS A 158 -6.92 -14.07 31.82
CA CYS A 158 -5.81 -14.48 30.96
C CYS A 158 -5.80 -13.74 29.62
N VAL A 159 -6.99 -13.35 29.14
CA VAL A 159 -7.19 -12.52 27.95
C VAL A 159 -8.04 -11.32 28.39
N PRO A 160 -7.42 -10.26 28.94
CA PRO A 160 -8.17 -9.10 29.44
C PRO A 160 -8.83 -8.31 28.31
N ASN A 161 -8.24 -8.32 27.12
CA ASN A 161 -8.76 -7.67 25.93
C ASN A 161 -9.26 -8.72 24.93
N PRO A 162 -10.55 -9.11 24.98
CA PRO A 162 -11.10 -10.06 24.02
C PRO A 162 -11.06 -9.46 22.60
N VAL A 163 -10.74 -10.31 21.62
CA VAL A 163 -10.72 -9.91 20.21
C VAL A 163 -12.03 -10.32 19.57
N THR A 164 -12.69 -9.37 18.92
CA THR A 164 -13.90 -9.62 18.11
C THR A 164 -13.70 -8.96 16.76
N ILE A 165 -13.72 -9.75 15.70
CA ILE A 165 -13.59 -9.22 14.33
C ILE A 165 -15.00 -8.90 13.83
N PRO A 166 -15.35 -7.62 13.65
CA PRO A 166 -16.71 -7.22 13.30
C PRO A 166 -17.09 -7.72 11.89
N ALA A 167 -18.38 -7.99 11.69
CA ALA A 167 -18.89 -8.48 10.40
C ALA A 167 -18.70 -7.47 9.25
N SER A 168 -18.60 -6.18 9.58
CA SER A 168 -18.31 -5.10 8.63
C SER A 168 -16.98 -5.24 7.90
N GLN A 169 -16.01 -5.97 8.47
CA GLN A 169 -14.70 -6.20 7.86
C GLN A 169 -14.71 -7.35 6.83
N ARG A 170 -15.82 -8.10 6.68
CA ARG A 170 -15.94 -9.20 5.69
C ARG A 170 -14.80 -10.22 5.76
N ILE A 171 -14.28 -10.44 6.97
CA ILE A 171 -13.27 -11.44 7.29
C ILE A 171 -13.97 -12.67 7.84
N THR A 172 -13.61 -13.84 7.33
CA THR A 172 -14.01 -15.15 7.81
C THR A 172 -12.85 -15.77 8.59
N MET A 173 -13.18 -16.49 9.67
CA MET A 173 -12.21 -17.22 10.49
C MET A 173 -12.49 -18.71 10.38
N THR A 174 -11.41 -19.49 10.21
CA THR A 174 -11.48 -20.95 10.15
C THR A 174 -10.50 -21.52 11.15
N SER A 175 -11.00 -22.35 12.04
CA SER A 175 -10.24 -23.19 12.98
C SER A 175 -10.60 -24.65 12.73
N PRO A 176 -9.82 -25.62 13.26
CA PRO A 176 -10.11 -27.06 13.08
C PRO A 176 -11.51 -27.47 13.55
N SER A 177 -12.12 -26.74 14.48
CA SER A 177 -13.51 -26.89 14.90
C SER A 177 -14.20 -25.52 14.96
N SER A 178 -15.55 -25.50 14.99
CA SER A 178 -16.34 -24.25 15.12
C SER A 178 -16.02 -23.51 16.42
N THR A 179 -15.79 -24.25 17.50
CA THR A 179 -15.25 -23.76 18.76
C THR A 179 -14.02 -24.56 19.14
N THR A 180 -12.90 -23.87 19.40
CA THR A 180 -11.62 -24.50 19.74
C THR A 180 -11.07 -23.85 21.00
N SER A 181 -10.70 -24.64 22.01
CA SER A 181 -10.05 -24.15 23.22
C SER A 181 -8.59 -24.57 23.28
N ILE A 182 -7.72 -23.63 23.60
CA ILE A 182 -6.27 -23.85 23.72
C ILE A 182 -5.84 -23.41 25.11
N ALA A 183 -5.38 -24.35 25.93
CA ALA A 183 -4.86 -24.06 27.26
C ALA A 183 -3.34 -23.94 27.24
N PHE A 184 -2.80 -22.82 27.71
CA PHE A 184 -1.38 -22.64 27.95
C PHE A 184 -1.07 -22.98 29.40
N SER A 185 -0.12 -23.87 29.63
CA SER A 185 0.37 -24.16 30.99
C SER A 185 1.23 -23.02 31.54
N TYR A 186 1.62 -23.12 32.80
CA TYR A 186 2.54 -22.20 33.47
C TYR A 186 3.93 -22.13 32.79
N LYS A 187 4.29 -23.13 31.97
CA LYS A 187 5.51 -23.13 31.14
C LYS A 187 5.34 -22.43 29.79
N GLY A 188 4.14 -21.95 29.46
CA GLY A 188 3.81 -21.32 28.19
C GLY A 188 3.58 -22.29 27.03
N ASN A 189 3.63 -23.60 27.26
CA ASN A 189 3.29 -24.59 26.25
C ASN A 189 1.78 -24.82 26.14
N PRO A 190 1.24 -25.01 24.92
CA PRO A 190 -0.15 -25.35 24.71
C PRO A 190 -0.40 -26.80 25.11
N SER A 191 -1.59 -27.10 25.63
CA SER A 191 -2.05 -28.44 25.98
C SER A 191 -2.42 -29.31 24.77
N THR A 192 -2.19 -28.81 23.55
CA THR A 192 -2.55 -29.47 22.30
C THR A 192 -1.43 -30.40 21.86
N THR A 193 -1.79 -31.60 21.40
CA THR A 193 -0.85 -32.60 20.87
C THR A 193 -0.51 -32.37 19.39
N THR A 194 -1.33 -31.59 18.69
CA THR A 194 -1.17 -31.22 17.27
C THR A 194 -1.12 -29.71 17.13
N ASP A 195 -0.38 -29.25 16.13
CA ASP A 195 -0.30 -27.85 15.74
C ASP A 195 -1.69 -27.28 15.46
N GLN A 196 -2.02 -26.18 16.12
CA GLN A 196 -3.29 -25.50 15.89
C GLN A 196 -3.08 -24.45 14.80
N THR A 197 -3.86 -24.53 13.73
CA THR A 197 -3.82 -23.57 12.64
C THR A 197 -5.13 -22.80 12.59
N ILE A 198 -5.03 -21.48 12.65
CA ILE A 198 -6.16 -20.55 12.52
C ILE A 198 -5.95 -19.79 11.22
N VAL A 199 -6.96 -19.77 10.36
CA VAL A 199 -6.90 -19.11 9.05
C VAL A 199 -7.90 -17.96 9.04
N LEU A 200 -7.46 -16.78 8.63
CA LEU A 200 -8.31 -15.64 8.34
C LEU A 200 -8.33 -15.38 6.83
N THR A 201 -9.54 -15.23 6.28
CA THR A 201 -9.74 -14.96 4.86
C THR A 201 -10.66 -13.76 4.69
N HIS A 202 -10.29 -12.82 3.84
CA HIS A 202 -11.13 -11.68 3.50
C HIS A 202 -11.79 -11.92 2.13
N GLU A 203 -13.05 -11.52 1.97
CA GLU A 203 -13.84 -11.80 0.76
C GLU A 203 -13.19 -11.25 -0.54
N ILE A 204 -12.70 -10.01 -0.51
CA ILE A 204 -12.03 -9.35 -1.65
C ILE A 204 -10.66 -9.97 -1.99
N THR A 205 -9.95 -10.51 -1.00
CA THR A 205 -8.59 -11.05 -1.15
C THR A 205 -8.56 -12.54 -0.79
N SER A 206 -9.55 -13.28 -1.30
CA SER A 206 -9.76 -14.70 -1.00
C SER A 206 -8.60 -15.60 -1.46
N LEU A 207 -7.80 -15.14 -2.42
CA LEU A 207 -6.63 -15.84 -2.94
C LEU A 207 -5.38 -15.70 -2.05
N GLU A 208 -5.40 -14.81 -1.06
CA GLU A 208 -4.27 -14.54 -0.16
C GLU A 208 -4.68 -14.66 1.32
N PRO A 209 -5.23 -15.80 1.75
CA PRO A 209 -5.58 -16.02 3.15
C PRO A 209 -4.34 -15.96 4.04
N ARG A 210 -4.52 -15.43 5.24
CA ARG A 210 -3.49 -15.40 6.28
C ARG A 210 -3.73 -16.51 7.26
N CYS A 211 -2.67 -17.00 7.89
CA CYS A 211 -2.82 -17.97 8.95
C CYS A 211 -1.87 -17.72 10.12
N LEU A 212 -2.24 -18.29 11.26
CA LEU A 212 -1.49 -18.33 12.50
C LEU A 212 -1.37 -19.80 12.89
N VAL A 213 -0.13 -20.27 13.03
CA VAL A 213 0.17 -21.61 13.56
C VAL A 213 0.67 -21.46 14.97
N ILE A 214 0.10 -22.24 15.88
CA ILE A 214 0.57 -22.44 17.24
C ILE A 214 1.15 -23.84 17.30
N ALA A 215 2.48 -23.92 17.40
CA ALA A 215 3.20 -25.19 17.44
C ALA A 215 2.87 -25.96 18.73
N ALA A 216 2.57 -27.25 18.59
CA ALA A 216 2.37 -28.15 19.71
C ALA A 216 3.65 -28.24 20.57
N GLY A 217 3.48 -28.43 21.88
CA GLY A 217 4.57 -28.68 22.82
C GLY A 217 5.38 -27.45 23.27
N VAL A 218 5.77 -26.54 22.37
CA VAL A 218 6.57 -25.34 22.72
C VAL A 218 5.73 -24.06 22.77
N GLY A 219 4.61 -24.00 22.02
CA GLY A 219 3.76 -22.81 21.98
C GLY A 219 4.35 -21.66 21.18
N ILE A 220 5.25 -21.96 20.24
CA ILE A 220 5.76 -20.97 19.30
C ILE A 220 4.63 -20.59 18.35
N MET A 221 4.42 -19.28 18.18
CA MET A 221 3.40 -18.73 17.30
C MET A 221 4.05 -18.12 16.05
N ARG A 222 3.55 -18.50 14.88
CA ARG A 222 4.03 -17.98 13.59
C ARG A 222 2.84 -17.59 12.72
N SER A 223 2.87 -16.37 12.18
CA SER A 223 1.89 -15.93 11.20
C SER A 223 2.48 -15.95 9.78
N GLY A 224 1.61 -16.18 8.80
CA GLY A 224 2.01 -16.41 7.42
C GLY A 224 0.85 -16.35 6.45
N TYR A 225 1.08 -16.87 5.24
CA TYR A 225 0.06 -17.10 4.22
C TYR A 225 -0.36 -18.56 4.21
N TYR A 226 -1.64 -18.81 3.93
CA TYR A 226 -2.19 -20.15 3.83
C TYR A 226 -2.22 -20.61 2.36
N GLN A 227 -1.41 -21.61 2.01
CA GLN A 227 -1.29 -22.13 0.65
C GLN A 227 -1.39 -23.66 0.65
N GLY A 228 -2.32 -24.20 -0.13
CA GLY A 228 -2.40 -25.64 -0.40
C GLY A 228 -2.44 -26.52 0.86
N SER A 229 -3.14 -26.08 1.91
CA SER A 229 -3.25 -26.68 3.26
C SER A 229 -2.12 -26.40 4.27
N THR A 230 -1.10 -25.63 3.88
CA THR A 230 0.04 -25.32 4.77
C THR A 230 0.19 -23.82 5.02
N CYS A 231 0.78 -23.48 6.16
CA CYS A 231 1.11 -22.11 6.53
C CYS A 231 2.56 -21.78 6.19
N THR A 232 2.76 -21.02 5.13
CA THR A 232 4.07 -20.52 4.73
C THR A 232 4.35 -19.19 5.43
N PRO A 233 5.55 -18.97 6.01
CA PRO A 233 5.89 -17.70 6.62
C PRO A 233 5.74 -16.55 5.63
N ALA A 234 5.28 -15.40 6.13
CA ALA A 234 5.27 -14.20 5.30
C ALA A 234 6.71 -13.81 4.93
N PRO A 235 6.98 -13.44 3.67
CA PRO A 235 8.28 -12.95 3.24
C PRO A 235 8.61 -11.59 3.86
#